data_AF-A0A961DPD9-F1
#
_entry.id   AF-A0A961DPD9-F1
#
_cell.length_a   1.000
_cell.length_b   1.000
_cell.length_c   1.000
_cell.angle_alpha   90.00
_cell.angle_beta   90.00
_cell.angle_gamma   90.00
#
_symmetry.space_group_name_H-M   'P 1'
#
loop_
_entity.id
_entity.type
_entity.pdbx_description
1 polymer ?
#
loop_
_entity_poly.entity_id
_entity_poly.type
_entity_poly.pdbx_seq_one_letter_code
_entity_poly.pdbx_strand_id
1 'polypeptide(L)'
;MPEFHQAVYVISVAAELAGVHPQTLRIYERKGLLRPARTGGGSRRYSEADIEDLRRIQQLTSEGLNLAGVTKVLELERRIAHLERELKRTTEDAATALDAIARQRRSELVPIPSAAVVLYDQTRRRR
;
A
#
# COMPACT_ATOMS: atom_id res chain seq x y z
N MET A 1 -15.75 -5.41 -7.96
CA MET A 1 -15.35 -6.82 -7.92
C MET A 1 -13.99 -6.87 -7.25
N PRO A 2 -13.76 -7.66 -6.18
CA PRO A 2 -12.42 -7.72 -5.61
C PRO A 2 -11.47 -8.34 -6.64
N GLU A 3 -10.29 -7.75 -6.79
CA GLU A 3 -9.21 -8.29 -7.63
C GLU A 3 -8.76 -9.61 -7.04
N PHE A 4 -9.28 -10.72 -7.57
CA PHE A 4 -8.77 -12.04 -7.26
C PHE A 4 -7.39 -12.16 -7.92
N HIS A 5 -6.32 -11.83 -7.18
CA HIS A 5 -4.99 -12.35 -7.53
C HIS A 5 -5.16 -13.86 -7.74
N GLN A 6 -4.97 -14.31 -8.98
CA GLN A 6 -5.32 -15.62 -9.53
C GLN A 6 -5.58 -16.70 -8.47
N ALA A 7 -6.84 -16.89 -8.07
CA ALA A 7 -7.22 -17.93 -7.12
C ALA A 7 -7.11 -19.29 -7.82
N VAL A 8 -5.97 -19.97 -7.64
CA VAL A 8 -5.60 -21.17 -8.39
C VAL A 8 -5.47 -22.41 -7.51
N TYR A 9 -5.20 -22.26 -6.21
CA TYR A 9 -4.91 -23.39 -5.33
C TYR A 9 -6.19 -24.06 -4.83
N VAL A 10 -6.17 -25.39 -4.76
CA VAL A 10 -7.23 -26.17 -4.08
C VAL A 10 -6.93 -26.27 -2.59
N ILE A 11 -7.92 -26.68 -1.79
CA ILE A 11 -7.81 -26.76 -0.33
C ILE A 11 -6.62 -27.58 0.18
N SER A 12 -6.30 -28.70 -0.48
CA SER A 12 -5.16 -29.53 -0.10
C SER A 12 -3.83 -28.80 -0.28
N VAL A 13 -3.63 -28.19 -1.45
CA VAL A 13 -2.41 -27.43 -1.78
C VAL A 13 -2.30 -26.19 -0.90
N ALA A 14 -3.40 -25.47 -0.68
CA ALA A 14 -3.40 -24.29 0.19
C ALA A 14 -3.02 -24.64 1.64
N ALA A 15 -3.55 -25.74 2.16
CA ALA A 15 -3.24 -26.23 3.49
C ALA A 15 -1.76 -26.62 3.62
N GLU A 16 -1.20 -27.29 2.62
CA GLU A 16 0.22 -27.65 2.55
C GLU A 16 1.12 -26.40 2.50
N LEU A 17 0.85 -25.46 1.60
CA LEU A 17 1.61 -24.21 1.45
C LEU A 17 1.58 -23.34 2.70
N ALA A 18 0.45 -23.36 3.42
CA ALA A 18 0.27 -22.62 4.66
C ALA A 18 0.75 -23.40 5.90
N GLY A 19 1.16 -24.66 5.78
CA GLY A 19 1.60 -25.47 6.92
C GLY A 19 0.50 -25.78 7.94
N VAL A 20 -0.77 -25.85 7.50
CA VAL A 20 -1.93 -26.14 8.35
C VAL A 20 -2.69 -27.37 7.89
N HIS A 21 -3.41 -28.04 8.79
CA HIS A 21 -4.25 -29.17 8.41
C HIS A 21 -5.49 -28.70 7.60
N PRO A 22 -5.94 -29.41 6.55
CA PRO A 22 -7.12 -29.01 5.76
C PRO A 22 -8.40 -28.81 6.58
N GLN A 23 -8.57 -29.54 7.69
CA GLN A 23 -9.70 -29.35 8.60
C GLN A 23 -9.60 -28.02 9.38
N THR A 24 -8.39 -27.60 9.75
CA THR A 24 -8.11 -26.30 10.38
C THR A 24 -8.42 -25.16 9.41
N LEU A 25 -8.02 -25.30 8.15
CA LEU A 25 -8.38 -24.37 7.08
C LEU A 25 -9.90 -24.16 6.99
N ARG A 26 -10.67 -25.26 7.02
CA ARG A 26 -12.15 -25.20 7.01
C ARG A 26 -12.71 -24.54 8.27
N ILE A 27 -12.07 -24.68 9.42
CA ILE A 27 -12.47 -23.97 10.65
C ILE A 27 -12.29 -22.47 10.44
N TYR A 28 -11.15 -22.03 9.89
CA TYR A 28 -10.89 -20.62 9.63
C TYR A 28 -11.89 -20.01 8.64
N GLU A 29 -12.22 -20.71 7.55
CA GLU A 29 -13.28 -20.28 6.63
C GLU A 29 -14.65 -20.17 7.28
N ARG A 30 -15.06 -21.17 8.08
CA ARG A 30 -16.36 -21.14 8.79
C ARG A 30 -16.43 -19.98 9.78
N LYS A 31 -15.30 -19.58 10.35
CA LYS A 31 -15.18 -18.41 11.23
C LYS A 31 -15.08 -17.10 10.46
N GLY A 32 -15.06 -17.14 9.13
CA GLY A 32 -15.03 -15.96 8.26
C GLY A 32 -13.66 -15.31 8.15
N LEU A 33 -12.59 -15.98 8.60
CA LEU A 33 -11.21 -15.48 8.52
C LEU A 33 -10.70 -15.42 7.07
N LEU A 34 -11.17 -16.35 6.24
CA LEU A 34 -10.87 -16.40 4.81
C LEU A 34 -12.14 -16.49 3.99
N ARG A 35 -12.08 -15.93 2.78
CA ARG A 35 -13.16 -15.95 1.80
C ARG A 35 -12.62 -16.36 0.43
N PRO A 36 -12.25 -17.64 0.25
CA PRO A 36 -11.71 -18.11 -1.02
C PRO A 36 -12.73 -17.95 -2.14
N ALA A 37 -12.24 -17.71 -3.35
CA ALA A 37 -13.08 -17.69 -4.54
C ALA A 37 -13.72 -19.08 -4.76
N ARG A 38 -14.85 -19.12 -5.45
CA ARG A 38 -15.47 -20.37 -5.88
C ARG A 38 -15.50 -20.43 -7.39
N THR A 39 -15.20 -21.61 -7.95
CA THR A 39 -15.38 -21.87 -9.38
C THR A 39 -16.86 -22.01 -9.72
N GLY A 40 -17.21 -21.97 -11.01
CA GLY A 40 -18.58 -22.24 -11.48
C GLY A 40 -19.13 -23.62 -11.03
N GLY A 41 -18.25 -24.59 -10.76
CA GLY A 41 -18.59 -25.89 -10.18
C GLY A 41 -18.62 -25.93 -8.65
N GLY A 42 -18.55 -24.79 -7.97
CA GLY A 42 -18.68 -24.67 -6.51
C GLY A 42 -17.43 -25.03 -5.69
N SER A 43 -16.34 -25.41 -6.35
CA SER A 43 -15.07 -25.74 -5.69
C SER A 43 -14.33 -24.47 -5.25
N ARG A 44 -13.72 -24.51 -4.06
CA ARG A 44 -12.96 -23.38 -3.51
C ARG A 44 -11.61 -23.26 -4.18
N ARG A 45 -11.21 -22.03 -4.44
CA ARG A 45 -9.89 -21.67 -4.94
C ARG A 45 -9.29 -20.60 -4.05
N TYR A 46 -8.05 -20.84 -3.62
CA TYR A 46 -7.28 -19.93 -2.80
C TYR A 46 -6.26 -19.23 -3.69
N SER A 47 -6.09 -17.94 -3.44
CA SER A 47 -5.05 -17.08 -4.01
C SER A 47 -3.76 -17.18 -3.20
N GLU A 48 -2.68 -16.62 -3.72
CA GLU A 48 -1.44 -16.47 -2.94
C GLU A 48 -1.66 -15.59 -1.69
N ALA A 49 -2.46 -14.52 -1.81
CA ALA A 49 -2.81 -13.66 -0.68
C ALA A 49 -3.56 -14.44 0.43
N ASP A 50 -4.43 -15.40 0.06
CA ASP A 50 -5.07 -16.27 1.04
C ASP A 50 -4.02 -17.14 1.78
N ILE A 51 -2.95 -17.57 1.11
CA ILE A 51 -1.85 -18.34 1.74
C ILE A 51 -1.08 -17.49 2.74
N GLU A 52 -0.81 -16.22 2.40
CA GLU A 52 -0.16 -15.27 3.30
C GLU A 52 -1.02 -15.01 4.55
N ASP A 53 -2.32 -14.76 4.36
CA ASP A 53 -3.29 -14.60 5.45
C ASP A 53 -3.31 -15.85 6.35
N LEU A 54 -3.26 -17.05 5.78
CA LEU A 54 -3.23 -18.30 6.53
C LEU A 54 -1.98 -18.47 7.38
N ARG A 55 -0.80 -18.16 6.83
CA ARG A 55 0.46 -18.19 7.59
C ARG A 55 0.41 -17.18 8.74
N ARG A 56 -0.16 -15.99 8.50
CA ARG A 56 -0.34 -14.97 9.54
C ARG A 56 -1.30 -15.42 10.63
N ILE A 57 -2.43 -16.05 10.27
CA ILE A 57 -3.37 -16.65 11.22
C ILE A 57 -2.65 -17.69 12.07
N GLN A 58 -1.91 -18.61 11.45
CA GLN A 58 -1.18 -19.66 12.17
C GLN A 58 -0.20 -19.06 13.17
N GLN A 59 0.59 -18.08 12.75
CA GLN A 59 1.53 -17.36 13.61
C GLN A 59 0.81 -16.77 14.83
N LEU A 60 -0.24 -15.97 14.61
CA LEU A 60 -0.96 -15.30 15.71
C LEU A 60 -1.62 -16.32 16.67
N THR A 61 -2.13 -17.43 16.14
CA THR A 61 -2.65 -18.51 17.00
C THR A 61 -1.56 -19.20 17.82
N SER A 62 -0.34 -19.34 17.26
CA SER A 62 0.80 -19.91 17.99
C SER A 62 1.33 -19.00 19.10
N GLU A 63 1.12 -17.69 18.95
CA GLU A 63 1.40 -16.67 19.97
C GLU A 63 0.32 -16.62 21.09
N GLY A 64 -0.70 -17.47 21.00
CA GLY A 64 -1.74 -17.62 22.04
C GLY A 64 -3.01 -16.81 21.81
N LEU A 65 -3.16 -16.13 20.66
CA LEU A 65 -4.40 -15.43 20.35
C LEU A 65 -5.51 -16.43 19.98
N ASN A 66 -6.70 -16.19 20.51
CA ASN A 66 -7.89 -16.86 20.04
C ASN A 66 -8.32 -16.30 18.65
N LEU A 67 -9.19 -17.02 17.95
CA LEU A 67 -9.60 -16.64 16.59
C LEU A 67 -10.28 -15.27 16.50
N ALA A 68 -10.97 -14.82 17.56
CA ALA A 68 -11.57 -13.48 17.58
C ALA A 68 -10.49 -12.38 17.64
N GLY A 69 -9.44 -12.60 18.43
CA GLY A 69 -8.25 -11.77 18.47
C GLY A 69 -7.54 -11.73 17.13
N VAL A 70 -7.33 -12.90 16.50
CA VAL A 70 -6.73 -12.99 15.16
C VAL A 70 -7.52 -12.20 14.13
N THR A 71 -8.86 -12.33 14.10
CA THR A 71 -9.71 -11.54 13.21
C THR A 71 -9.46 -10.05 13.38
N LYS A 72 -9.36 -9.57 14.63
CA LYS A 72 -9.18 -8.15 14.90
C LYS A 72 -7.81 -7.65 14.47
N VAL A 73 -6.76 -8.43 14.71
CA VAL A 73 -5.39 -8.10 14.27
C VAL A 73 -5.35 -7.96 12.75
N LEU A 74 -5.86 -8.93 12.00
CA LEU A 74 -5.86 -8.88 10.53
C LEU A 74 -6.68 -7.71 9.98
N GLU A 75 -7.80 -7.36 10.62
CA GLU A 75 -8.58 -6.18 10.26
C GLU A 75 -7.76 -4.89 10.44
N LEU A 76 -7.06 -4.76 11.57
CA LEU A 76 -6.21 -3.61 11.87
C LEU A 76 -5.01 -3.52 10.93
N GLU A 77 -4.32 -4.63 10.66
CA GLU A 77 -3.21 -4.69 9.71
C GLU A 77 -3.64 -4.25 8.32
N ARG A 78 -4.80 -4.75 7.82
CA ARG A 78 -5.35 -4.31 6.53
C ARG A 78 -5.69 -2.82 6.51
N ARG A 79 -6.21 -2.28 7.62
CA ARG A 79 -6.54 -0.86 7.74
C ARG A 79 -5.27 0.00 7.76
N ILE A 80 -4.24 -0.41 8.49
CA ILE A 80 -2.94 0.27 8.52
C ILE A 80 -2.34 0.29 7.12
N ALA A 81 -2.25 -0.87 6.46
CA ALA A 81 -1.70 -0.97 5.11
C ALA A 81 -2.48 -0.11 4.09
N HIS A 82 -3.80 0.02 4.25
CA HIS A 82 -4.61 0.92 3.42
C HIS A 82 -4.27 2.40 3.67
N LEU A 83 -4.22 2.81 4.93
CA LEU A 83 -3.88 4.19 5.32
C LEU A 83 -2.46 4.58 4.87
N GLU A 84 -1.49 3.67 5.01
CA GLU A 84 -0.12 3.89 4.54
C GLU A 84 -0.06 4.09 3.02
N ARG A 85 -0.84 3.32 2.25
CA ARG A 85 -0.95 3.51 0.80
C ARG A 85 -1.59 4.84 0.43
N GLU A 86 -2.63 5.26 1.14
CA GLU A 86 -3.27 6.56 0.92
C GLU A 86 -2.34 7.73 1.26
N LEU A 87 -1.63 7.63 2.40
CA LEU A 87 -0.64 8.62 2.80
C LEU A 87 0.45 8.75 1.75
N LYS A 88 1.02 7.62 1.29
CA LYS A 88 2.04 7.59 0.25
C LYS A 88 1.56 8.29 -1.03
N ARG A 89 0.38 7.92 -1.54
CA ARG A 89 -0.21 8.56 -2.73
C ARG A 89 -0.36 10.07 -2.55
N THR A 90 -0.93 10.50 -1.42
CA THR A 90 -1.13 11.91 -1.12
C THR A 90 0.19 12.68 -1.06
N THR A 91 1.24 12.09 -0.48
CA THR A 91 2.57 12.71 -0.44
C THR A 91 3.24 12.78 -1.82
N GLU A 92 3.06 11.77 -2.66
CA GLU A 92 3.56 11.75 -4.04
C GLU A 92 2.84 12.78 -4.92
N ASP A 93 1.52 12.90 -4.76
CA ASP A 93 0.70 13.91 -5.44
C ASP A 93 1.10 15.33 -5.02
N ALA A 94 1.29 15.56 -3.72
CA ALA A 94 1.73 16.85 -3.19
C ALA A 94 3.13 17.23 -3.70
N ALA A 95 4.07 16.28 -3.73
CA ALA A 95 5.41 16.50 -4.29
C ALA A 95 5.32 16.87 -5.79
N THR A 96 4.52 16.14 -6.56
CA THR A 96 4.31 16.40 -7.99
C THR A 96 3.71 17.78 -8.23
N ALA A 97 2.74 18.20 -7.41
CA ALA A 97 2.13 19.53 -7.49
C ALA A 97 3.14 20.64 -7.19
N LEU A 98 3.99 20.48 -6.17
CA LEU A 98 5.05 21.43 -5.84
C LEU A 98 6.08 21.54 -6.99
N ASP A 99 6.46 20.42 -7.59
CA ASP A 99 7.38 20.40 -8.74
C ASP A 99 6.79 21.07 -9.98
N ALA A 100 5.47 20.97 -10.19
CA ALA A 100 4.78 21.66 -11.27
C ALA A 100 4.79 23.18 -11.06
N ILE A 101 4.49 23.65 -9.84
CA ILE A 101 4.53 25.09 -9.48
C ILE A 101 5.94 25.64 -9.64
N ALA A 102 6.95 24.91 -9.17
CA ALA A 102 8.36 25.32 -9.27
C ALA A 102 8.82 25.44 -10.73
N ARG A 103 8.38 24.53 -11.61
CA ARG A 103 8.66 24.60 -13.06
C ARG A 103 7.99 25.79 -13.72
N GLN A 104 6.72 26.05 -13.41
CA GLN A 104 5.98 27.19 -13.96
C GLN A 104 6.63 28.53 -13.60
N ARG A 105 7.00 28.74 -12.34
CA ARG A 105 7.69 29.98 -11.93
C ARG A 105 9.04 30.16 -12.62
N ARG A 106 9.77 29.08 -12.89
CA ARG A 106 11.07 29.14 -13.56
C ARG A 106 10.95 29.60 -15.02
N SER A 107 9.84 29.29 -15.71
CA SER A 107 9.56 29.81 -17.05
C SER A 107 9.09 31.27 -17.09
N GLU A 108 8.58 31.80 -15.97
CA GLU A 108 8.16 33.20 -15.86
C GLU A 108 9.33 34.16 -15.53
N LEU A 109 10.48 33.63 -15.09
CA LEU A 109 11.69 34.42 -14.84
C LEU A 109 12.47 34.63 -16.16
N VAL A 110 12.40 35.84 -16.72
CA VAL A 110 13.20 36.25 -17.88
C VAL A 110 14.65 36.50 -17.41
N PRO A 111 15.67 35.89 -18.03
CA PRO A 111 17.05 36.21 -17.71
C PRO A 111 17.33 37.64 -18.16
N ILE A 112 17.63 38.54 -17.22
CA ILE A 112 18.18 39.85 -17.54
C ILE A 112 19.68 39.62 -17.80
N PRO A 113 20.18 39.76 -19.04
CA PRO A 113 21.61 39.65 -19.28
C PRO A 113 22.32 40.71 -18.45
N SER A 114 23.28 40.30 -17.61
CA SER A 114 24.02 41.14 -16.67
C SER A 114 25.02 42.08 -17.35
N ALA A 115 24.72 42.56 -18.55
CA ALA A 115 25.46 43.63 -19.19
C ALA A 115 24.87 44.96 -18.72
N ALA A 116 25.63 45.69 -17.90
CA ALA A 116 25.38 47.06 -17.44
C ALA A 116 24.48 47.23 -16.20
N VAL A 117 24.91 46.69 -15.06
CA VAL A 117 24.72 47.41 -13.79
C VAL A 117 25.73 48.56 -13.78
N VAL A 118 25.36 49.71 -14.33
CA VAL A 118 26.16 50.93 -14.21
C VAL A 118 25.93 51.47 -12.80
N LEU A 119 26.89 51.21 -11.91
CA LEU A 119 26.99 51.88 -10.62
C LEU A 119 27.20 53.38 -10.87
N TYR A 120 26.19 54.19 -10.59
CA TYR A 120 26.32 55.65 -10.63
C TYR A 120 27.14 56.10 -9.42
N ASP A 121 28.44 56.31 -9.64
CA ASP A 121 29.34 56.92 -8.67
C ASP A 121 28.99 58.40 -8.51
N GLN A 122 28.30 58.74 -7.43
CA GLN A 122 28.19 60.13 -6.97
C GLN A 122 29.44 60.51 -6.18
N THR A 123 30.55 60.76 -6.87
CA THR A 123 31.66 61.50 -6.28
C THR A 123 32.06 62.74 -7.08
N ARG A 124 31.86 63.88 -6.39
CA ARG A 124 32.58 65.16 -6.49
C ARG A 124 32.20 66.16 -7.60
N ARG A 125 31.70 67.32 -7.18
CA ARG A 125 32.45 68.60 -6.97
C ARG A 125 31.43 69.71 -6.65
N ARG A 126 31.43 70.35 -5.47
CA ARG A 126 32.25 71.54 -5.09
C ARG A 126 32.48 72.51 -6.25
N ARG A 127 31.73 73.61 -6.32
CA ARG A 127 32.05 74.93 -5.75
C ARG A 127 30.89 75.88 -5.93
#